data_AF-A0A6N7IQR0-F1
#
_entry.id   AF-A0A6N7IQR0-F1
#
_cell.length_a   1.000
_cell.length_b   1.000
_cell.length_c   1.000
_cell.angle_alpha   90.00
_cell.angle_beta   90.00
_cell.angle_gamma   90.00
#
_symmetry.space_group_name_H-M   'P 1'
#
loop_
_entity.id
_entity.type
_entity.pdbx_description
1 polymer ?
#
loop_
_entity_poly.entity_id
_entity_poly.type
_entity_poly.pdbx_seq_one_letter_code
_entity_poly.pdbx_strand_id
1 'polypeptide(L)'
;MYTHPTALRCRKQAMKLDQGKIYTRREIASKCQMSHTTFYKFLERYKEQGEAGLYYKERVPGIRPNQTPPDVEEAILAFVQDHPAYGPKRISAELRKDGIKVSETAVYGVLRRNGLNTRRERLKWIDSLQPPQEKTAWELDKKASQHRHVHAPVPGYLMSQDGKLIGRLAGIGKVYVQVGVDCASSYGWARLYTD
;
A
#
# COMPACT_ATOMS: atom_id res chain seq x y z
N MET A 1 -20.82 -4.79 -16.89
CA MET A 1 -21.27 -6.11 -16.38
C MET A 1 -22.46 -6.58 -17.20
N TYR A 2 -22.44 -7.81 -17.72
CA TYR A 2 -23.51 -8.35 -18.57
C TYR A 2 -24.52 -9.14 -17.73
N THR A 3 -25.81 -8.80 -17.81
CA THR A 3 -26.83 -9.70 -17.28
C THR A 3 -26.96 -10.87 -18.24
N HIS A 4 -26.64 -12.09 -17.81
CA HIS A 4 -26.72 -13.25 -18.68
C HIS A 4 -28.14 -13.36 -19.29
N PRO A 5 -28.31 -13.56 -20.62
CA PRO A 5 -29.60 -13.46 -21.30
C PRO A 5 -30.63 -14.42 -20.75
N THR A 6 -30.18 -15.61 -20.37
CA THR A 6 -31.02 -16.63 -19.75
C THR A 6 -31.57 -16.17 -18.41
N ALA A 7 -30.76 -15.55 -17.55
CA ALA A 7 -31.18 -15.05 -16.26
C ALA A 7 -32.19 -13.89 -16.39
N LEU A 8 -31.97 -12.98 -17.35
CA LEU A 8 -32.92 -11.90 -17.63
C LEU A 8 -34.24 -12.44 -18.18
N ARG A 9 -34.18 -13.44 -19.07
CA ARG A 9 -35.36 -14.12 -19.62
C ARG A 9 -36.20 -14.78 -18.52
N CYS A 10 -35.57 -15.52 -17.61
CA CYS A 10 -36.26 -16.13 -16.46
C CYS A 10 -36.94 -15.08 -15.57
N ARG A 11 -36.27 -13.95 -15.29
CA ARG A 11 -36.85 -12.85 -14.50
C ARG A 11 -38.07 -12.23 -15.18
N LYS A 12 -37.97 -11.93 -16.48
CA LYS A 12 -39.09 -11.38 -17.26
C LYS A 12 -40.26 -12.37 -17.32
N GLN A 13 -39.98 -13.66 -17.51
CA GLN A 13 -40.99 -14.71 -17.50
C GLN A 13 -41.69 -14.82 -16.14
N ALA A 14 -40.94 -14.74 -15.03
CA ALA A 14 -41.51 -14.75 -13.69
C ALA A 14 -42.49 -13.58 -13.47
N MET A 15 -42.16 -12.36 -13.94
CA MET A 15 -43.05 -11.20 -13.83
C MET A 15 -44.32 -11.36 -14.66
N LYS A 16 -44.23 -11.92 -15.87
CA LYS A 16 -45.40 -12.22 -16.70
C LYS A 16 -46.34 -13.23 -16.02
N LEU A 17 -45.77 -14.27 -15.40
CA LEU A 17 -46.55 -15.28 -14.68
C LEU A 17 -47.24 -14.71 -13.43
N ASP A 18 -46.59 -13.78 -12.70
CA ASP A 18 -47.17 -13.11 -11.53
C ASP A 18 -48.32 -12.18 -11.94
N GLN A 19 -48.17 -11.45 -13.06
CA GLN A 19 -49.24 -10.59 -13.61
C GLN A 19 -50.47 -11.38 -14.07
N GLY A 20 -50.27 -12.56 -14.66
CA GLY A 20 -51.36 -13.42 -15.10
C GLY A 20 -52.19 -14.01 -13.95
N LYS A 21 -51.68 -13.99 -12.70
CA LYS A 21 -52.33 -14.55 -11.49
C LYS A 21 -52.80 -16.01 -11.62
N ILE A 22 -52.22 -16.77 -12.57
CA ILE A 22 -52.56 -18.18 -12.83
C ILE A 22 -51.88 -19.11 -11.81
N TYR A 23 -50.70 -18.73 -11.35
CA TYR A 23 -49.87 -19.52 -10.45
C TYR A 23 -49.62 -18.78 -9.15
N THR A 24 -49.42 -19.53 -8.07
CA THR A 24 -48.94 -18.96 -6.82
C THR A 24 -47.49 -18.51 -6.96
N ARG A 25 -47.08 -17.49 -6.20
CA ARG A 25 -45.69 -16.98 -6.20
C ARG A 25 -44.65 -18.06 -5.88
N ARG A 26 -45.02 -19.10 -5.12
CA ARG A 26 -44.12 -20.23 -4.85
C ARG A 26 -43.90 -21.07 -6.11
N GLU A 27 -44.96 -21.38 -6.83
CA GLU A 27 -44.88 -22.15 -8.08
C GLU A 27 -44.13 -21.39 -9.17
N ILE A 28 -44.32 -20.07 -9.26
CA ILE A 28 -43.60 -19.21 -10.21
C ILE A 28 -42.09 -19.27 -9.95
N ALA A 29 -41.67 -19.11 -8.69
CA ALA A 29 -40.26 -19.16 -8.31
C ALA A 29 -39.63 -20.53 -8.70
N SER A 30 -40.34 -21.63 -8.41
CA SER A 30 -39.90 -22.99 -8.79
C SER A 30 -39.80 -23.17 -10.31
N LYS A 31 -40.83 -22.77 -11.06
CA LYS A 31 -40.86 -22.87 -12.54
C LYS A 31 -39.75 -22.06 -13.21
N CYS A 32 -39.36 -20.93 -12.63
CA CYS A 32 -38.29 -20.08 -13.15
C CYS A 32 -36.91 -20.42 -12.56
N GLN A 33 -36.78 -21.52 -11.81
CA GLN A 33 -35.54 -21.95 -11.15
C GLN A 33 -34.91 -20.85 -10.29
N MET A 34 -35.73 -20.08 -9.58
CA MET A 34 -35.32 -19.00 -8.68
C MET A 34 -35.65 -19.36 -7.24
N SER A 35 -34.78 -18.99 -6.31
CA SER A 35 -35.14 -19.04 -4.88
C SER A 35 -36.29 -18.07 -4.59
N HIS A 36 -37.13 -18.36 -3.59
CA HIS A 36 -38.20 -17.45 -3.18
C HIS A 36 -37.66 -16.06 -2.81
N THR A 37 -36.53 -16.01 -2.11
CA THR A 37 -35.84 -14.75 -1.76
C THR A 37 -35.43 -13.95 -3.00
N THR A 38 -34.95 -14.61 -4.05
CA THR A 38 -34.58 -13.95 -5.30
C THR A 38 -35.81 -13.46 -6.04
N PHE A 39 -36.90 -14.25 -6.08
CA PHE A 39 -38.16 -13.85 -6.71
C PHE A 39 -38.72 -12.57 -6.07
N TYR A 40 -38.89 -12.54 -4.74
CA TYR A 40 -39.43 -11.36 -4.04
C TYR A 40 -38.56 -10.12 -4.24
N LYS A 41 -37.23 -10.29 -4.18
CA LYS A 41 -36.28 -9.20 -4.46
C LYS A 41 -36.46 -8.58 -5.85
N PHE A 42 -36.68 -9.40 -6.88
CA PHE A 42 -36.93 -8.88 -8.23
C PHE A 42 -38.36 -8.36 -8.41
N LEU A 43 -39.34 -8.92 -7.69
CA LEU A 43 -40.71 -8.41 -7.70
C LEU A 43 -40.79 -7.00 -7.10
N GLU A 44 -40.13 -6.75 -5.98
CA GLU A 44 -40.03 -5.40 -5.39
C GLU A 44 -39.37 -4.42 -6.35
N ARG A 45 -38.22 -4.79 -6.92
CA ARG A 45 -37.52 -3.96 -7.92
C ARG A 45 -38.38 -3.69 -9.15
N TYR A 46 -39.14 -4.68 -9.61
CA TYR A 46 -40.03 -4.52 -10.76
C TYR A 46 -41.19 -3.57 -10.45
N LYS A 47 -41.71 -3.58 -9.22
CA LYS A 47 -42.74 -2.60 -8.78
C LYS A 47 -42.18 -1.18 -8.73
N GLU A 48 -40.94 -1.01 -8.28
CA GLU A 48 -40.30 0.31 -8.15
C GLU A 48 -39.80 0.87 -9.49
N GLN A 49 -39.15 0.04 -10.31
CA GLN A 49 -38.31 0.46 -11.44
C GLN A 49 -38.76 -0.18 -12.76
N GLY A 50 -39.89 -0.90 -12.77
CA GLY A 50 -40.37 -1.63 -13.93
C GLY A 50 -39.35 -2.67 -14.44
N GLU A 51 -39.29 -2.85 -15.75
CA GLU A 51 -38.38 -3.80 -16.39
C GLU A 51 -36.90 -3.49 -16.12
N ALA A 52 -36.54 -2.22 -15.94
CA ALA A 52 -35.17 -1.80 -15.59
C ALA A 52 -34.70 -2.43 -14.26
N GLY A 53 -35.61 -2.65 -13.32
CA GLY A 53 -35.31 -3.30 -12.03
C GLY A 53 -34.90 -4.78 -12.13
N LEU A 54 -35.13 -5.43 -13.29
CA LEU A 54 -34.76 -6.82 -13.53
C LEU A 54 -33.30 -7.00 -13.98
N TYR A 55 -32.65 -5.92 -14.38
CA TYR A 55 -31.24 -5.93 -14.77
C TYR A 55 -30.34 -6.04 -13.53
N TYR A 56 -29.13 -6.55 -13.73
CA TYR A 56 -28.13 -6.58 -12.67
C TYR A 56 -27.71 -5.15 -12.30
N LYS A 57 -27.81 -4.78 -11.02
CA LYS A 57 -27.26 -3.51 -10.53
C LYS A 57 -25.75 -3.68 -10.36
N GLU A 58 -25.00 -2.70 -10.86
CA GLU A 58 -23.57 -2.65 -10.57
C GLU A 58 -23.36 -2.60 -9.06
N ARG A 59 -22.43 -3.42 -8.56
CA ARG A 59 -21.97 -3.26 -7.18
C ARG A 59 -21.22 -1.94 -7.15
N VAL A 60 -21.76 -0.94 -6.46
CA VAL A 60 -21.04 0.32 -6.20
C VAL A 60 -19.75 -0.03 -5.46
N PRO A 61 -18.57 0.20 -6.05
CA PRO A 61 -17.31 0.03 -5.36
C PRO A 61 -17.18 1.13 -4.30
N GLY A 62 -16.64 0.80 -3.13
CA GLY A 62 -16.17 1.81 -2.19
C GLY A 62 -16.66 1.60 -0.77
N ILE A 63 -17.96 1.53 -0.55
CA ILE A 63 -18.51 1.58 0.81
C ILE A 63 -18.95 0.18 1.23
N ARG A 64 -18.16 -0.44 2.10
CA ARG A 64 -18.57 -1.67 2.79
C ARG A 64 -19.35 -1.24 4.04
N PRO A 65 -20.51 -1.84 4.35
CA PRO A 65 -21.28 -1.50 5.55
C PRO A 65 -20.47 -1.61 6.85
N ASN A 66 -19.46 -2.48 6.87
CA ASN A 66 -18.57 -2.70 8.01
C ASN A 66 -17.20 -2.01 7.84
N GLN A 67 -17.13 -0.95 7.05
CA GLN A 67 -15.90 -0.17 6.91
C GLN A 67 -15.65 0.64 8.19
N THR A 68 -14.38 0.74 8.56
CA THR A 68 -13.93 1.59 9.67
C THR A 68 -14.46 3.02 9.45
N PRO A 69 -15.08 3.63 10.47
CA PRO A 69 -15.51 5.03 10.42
C PRO A 69 -14.34 5.98 10.07
N PRO A 70 -14.59 7.09 9.35
CA PRO A 70 -13.52 8.01 8.91
C PRO A 70 -12.68 8.59 10.05
N ASP A 71 -13.31 8.96 11.17
CA ASP A 71 -12.66 9.47 12.38
C ASP A 71 -11.65 8.47 12.97
N VAL A 72 -12.02 7.19 12.97
CA VAL A 72 -11.16 6.10 13.43
C VAL A 72 -10.04 5.83 12.42
N GLU A 73 -10.31 5.94 11.13
CA GLU A 73 -9.30 5.82 10.07
C GLU A 73 -8.25 6.94 10.16
N GLU A 74 -8.67 8.18 10.40
CA GLU A 74 -7.76 9.31 10.65
C GLU A 74 -6.89 9.08 11.89
N ALA A 75 -7.46 8.62 13.00
CA ALA A 75 -6.70 8.30 14.20
C ALA A 75 -5.64 7.21 13.95
N ILE A 76 -5.95 6.19 13.15
CA ILE A 76 -4.99 5.16 12.75
C ILE A 76 -3.86 5.76 11.91
N LEU A 77 -4.17 6.63 10.95
CA LEU A 77 -3.16 7.25 10.09
C LEU A 77 -2.25 8.22 10.87
N ALA A 78 -2.80 9.00 11.79
CA ALA A 78 -2.04 9.85 12.69
C ALA A 78 -1.07 9.02 13.55
N PHE A 79 -1.56 7.93 14.16
CA PHE A 79 -0.71 7.03 14.94
C PHE A 79 0.41 6.40 14.09
N VAL A 80 0.12 6.07 12.83
CA VAL A 80 1.11 5.54 11.89
C VAL A 80 2.16 6.58 11.53
N GLN A 81 1.80 7.87 11.51
CA GLN A 81 2.72 8.97 11.27
C GLN A 81 3.82 9.03 12.33
N ASP A 82 3.43 8.89 13.60
CA ASP A 82 4.35 8.91 14.75
C ASP A 82 5.13 7.59 14.91
N HIS A 83 4.52 6.46 14.51
CA HIS A 83 5.05 5.13 14.74
C HIS A 83 5.05 4.23 13.48
N PRO A 84 5.74 4.61 12.39
CA PRO A 84 5.68 3.90 11.10
C PRO A 84 6.27 2.49 11.15
N ALA A 85 7.08 2.17 12.17
CA ALA A 85 7.64 0.84 12.38
C ALA A 85 6.61 -0.18 12.88
N TYR A 86 5.48 0.25 13.45
CA TYR A 86 4.54 -0.65 14.11
C TYR A 86 3.67 -1.39 13.09
N GLY A 87 3.36 -2.64 13.40
CA GLY A 87 2.45 -3.46 12.61
C GLY A 87 0.99 -3.32 13.08
N PRO A 88 0.02 -3.84 12.31
CA PRO A 88 -1.41 -3.74 12.60
C PRO A 88 -1.79 -4.17 14.02
N LYS A 89 -1.21 -5.29 14.49
CA LYS A 89 -1.43 -5.82 15.84
C LYS A 89 -1.02 -4.84 16.93
N ARG A 90 0.16 -4.22 16.78
CA ARG A 90 0.70 -3.27 17.76
C ARG A 90 -0.08 -1.96 17.74
N ILE A 91 -0.39 -1.44 16.55
CA ILE A 91 -1.21 -0.23 16.39
C ILE A 91 -2.59 -0.42 17.05
N SER A 92 -3.26 -1.55 16.80
CA SER A 92 -4.54 -1.88 17.45
C SER A 92 -4.43 -1.93 18.98
N ALA A 93 -3.34 -2.48 19.52
CA ALA A 93 -3.11 -2.56 20.95
C ALA A 93 -2.84 -1.19 21.59
N GLU A 94 -2.07 -0.31 20.94
CA GLU A 94 -1.78 1.03 21.44
C GLU A 94 -3.02 1.92 21.38
N LEU A 95 -3.72 1.97 20.25
CA LEU A 95 -4.97 2.73 20.11
C LEU A 95 -6.04 2.29 21.13
N ARG A 96 -6.06 1.01 21.51
CA ARG A 96 -6.96 0.51 22.54
C ARG A 96 -6.65 1.09 23.93
N LYS A 97 -5.38 1.37 24.24
CA LYS A 97 -4.99 2.05 25.49
C LYS A 97 -5.48 3.50 25.50
N ASP A 98 -5.50 4.13 24.33
CA ASP A 98 -6.00 5.50 24.12
C ASP A 98 -7.53 5.59 24.01
N GLY A 99 -8.24 4.48 24.29
CA GLY A 99 -9.71 4.41 24.28
C GLY A 99 -10.35 4.11 22.92
N ILE A 100 -9.55 4.01 21.85
CA ILE A 100 -10.03 3.74 20.49
C ILE A 100 -10.08 2.23 20.24
N LYS A 101 -11.29 1.67 20.23
CA LYS A 101 -11.52 0.22 20.06
C LYS A 101 -11.50 -0.18 18.58
N VAL A 102 -10.34 -0.60 18.09
CA VAL A 102 -10.17 -1.09 16.72
C VAL A 102 -9.49 -2.46 16.71
N SER A 103 -9.97 -3.38 15.87
CA SER A 103 -9.36 -4.70 15.68
C SER A 103 -8.14 -4.66 14.77
N GLU A 104 -7.21 -5.59 14.94
CA GLU A 104 -6.03 -5.75 14.07
C GLU A 104 -6.42 -5.81 12.58
N THR A 105 -7.48 -6.56 12.25
CA THR A 105 -7.99 -6.69 10.87
C THR A 105 -8.51 -5.37 10.31
N ALA A 106 -9.14 -4.54 11.14
CA ALA A 106 -9.60 -3.21 10.74
C ALA A 106 -8.42 -2.27 10.48
N VAL A 107 -7.39 -2.27 11.34
CA VAL A 107 -6.13 -1.53 11.09
C VAL A 107 -5.47 -2.00 9.80
N TYR A 108 -5.32 -3.31 9.60
CA TYR A 108 -4.76 -3.87 8.36
C TYR A 108 -5.56 -3.42 7.13
N GLY A 109 -6.89 -3.43 7.21
CA GLY A 109 -7.76 -2.97 6.14
C GLY A 109 -7.56 -1.49 5.80
N VAL A 110 -7.38 -0.63 6.79
CA VAL A 110 -7.06 0.80 6.62
C VAL A 110 -5.70 0.96 5.97
N LEU A 111 -4.65 0.32 6.51
CA LEU A 111 -3.30 0.40 5.96
C LEU A 111 -3.26 -0.07 4.50
N ARG A 112 -3.94 -1.18 4.18
CA ARG A 112 -3.97 -1.72 2.82
C ARG A 112 -4.66 -0.77 1.83
N ARG A 113 -5.75 -0.10 2.22
CA ARG A 113 -6.44 0.88 1.35
C ARG A 113 -5.57 2.10 1.06
N ASN A 114 -4.76 2.51 2.03
CA ASN A 114 -3.85 3.66 1.91
C ASN A 114 -2.47 3.28 1.33
N GLY A 115 -2.26 2.02 0.92
CA GLY A 115 -0.96 1.57 0.38
C GLY A 115 0.16 1.50 1.42
N LEU A 116 -0.18 1.40 2.71
CA LEU A 116 0.72 1.46 3.87
C LEU A 116 0.93 0.08 4.54
N ASN A 117 0.77 -1.00 3.77
CA ASN A 117 0.71 -2.36 4.31
C ASN A 117 2.06 -2.80 4.92
N THR A 118 3.15 -2.44 4.26
CA THR A 118 4.51 -2.77 4.68
C THR A 118 5.17 -1.61 5.44
N ARG A 119 6.15 -1.94 6.30
CA ARG A 119 6.97 -0.93 6.97
C ARG A 119 7.68 -0.01 5.97
N ARG A 120 8.13 -0.54 4.85
CA ARG A 120 8.81 0.23 3.80
C ARG A 120 7.89 1.26 3.17
N GLU A 121 6.65 0.89 2.89
CA GLU A 121 5.64 1.82 2.35
C GLU A 121 5.31 2.92 3.35
N ARG A 122 5.14 2.56 4.64
CA ARG A 122 4.94 3.56 5.69
C ARG A 122 6.08 4.55 5.78
N LEU A 123 7.33 4.09 5.78
CA LEU A 123 8.50 4.98 5.82
C LEU A 123 8.57 5.89 4.59
N LYS A 124 8.28 5.38 3.39
CA LYS A 124 8.20 6.22 2.18
C LYS A 124 7.08 7.24 2.25
N TRP A 125 5.95 6.86 2.84
CA TRP A 125 4.84 7.78 3.04
C TRP A 125 5.24 8.91 3.99
N ILE A 126 5.91 8.61 5.11
CA ILE A 126 6.45 9.66 6.01
C ILE A 126 7.44 10.57 5.27
N ASP A 127 8.35 10.00 4.49
CA ASP A 127 9.31 10.76 3.68
C ASP A 127 8.60 11.71 2.71
N SER A 128 7.51 11.25 2.07
CA SER A 128 6.70 12.06 1.16
C SER A 128 5.91 13.19 1.83
N LEU A 129 5.70 13.13 3.15
CA LEU A 129 5.07 14.21 3.92
C LEU A 129 6.06 15.33 4.26
N GLN A 130 7.36 15.06 4.18
CA GLN A 130 8.38 16.08 4.40
C GLN A 130 8.52 16.98 3.16
N PRO A 131 8.85 18.27 3.33
CA PRO A 131 9.20 19.10 2.20
C PRO A 131 10.37 18.48 1.43
N PRO A 132 10.42 18.64 0.09
CA PRO A 132 11.55 18.15 -0.69
C PRO A 132 12.85 18.68 -0.11
N GLN A 133 13.68 17.79 0.43
CA GLN A 133 15.01 18.18 0.85
C GLN A 133 15.86 18.44 -0.39
N GLU A 134 16.66 19.51 -0.36
CA GLU A 134 17.72 19.67 -1.35
C GLU A 134 18.62 18.42 -1.28
N LYS A 135 18.93 17.87 -2.45
CA LYS A 135 19.81 16.71 -2.52
C LYS A 135 21.11 17.03 -1.82
N THR A 136 21.52 16.15 -0.92
CA THR A 136 22.82 16.33 -0.27
C THR A 136 23.93 16.29 -1.33
N ALA A 137 25.05 16.98 -1.08
CA ALA A 137 26.20 16.97 -1.97
C ALA A 137 26.65 15.54 -2.33
N TRP A 138 26.51 14.60 -1.39
CA TRP A 138 26.76 13.18 -1.59
C TRP A 138 25.83 12.52 -2.62
N GLU A 139 24.53 12.83 -2.64
CA GLU A 139 23.59 12.26 -3.61
C GLU A 139 23.84 12.77 -5.02
N LEU A 140 24.22 14.05 -5.12
CA LEU A 140 24.64 14.68 -6.37
C LEU A 140 25.93 14.03 -6.89
N ASP A 141 26.92 13.87 -6.02
CA ASP A 141 28.21 13.24 -6.33
C ASP A 141 28.03 11.77 -6.75
N LYS A 142 27.22 11.00 -6.01
CA LYS A 142 26.89 9.61 -6.37
C LYS A 142 26.23 9.49 -7.74
N LYS A 143 25.35 10.44 -8.09
CA LYS A 143 24.70 10.48 -9.41
C LYS A 143 25.71 10.85 -10.51
N ALA A 144 26.61 11.79 -10.24
CA ALA A 144 27.69 12.17 -11.15
C ALA A 144 28.71 11.04 -11.34
N SER A 145 28.97 10.24 -10.30
CA SER A 145 29.89 9.11 -10.30
C SER A 145 29.33 7.83 -10.93
N GLN A 146 28.15 7.86 -11.58
CA GLN A 146 27.63 6.72 -12.35
C GLN A 146 28.50 6.35 -13.55
N HIS A 147 29.38 7.25 -13.96
CA HIS A 147 30.34 7.03 -15.04
C HIS A 147 31.74 7.18 -14.46
N ARG A 148 32.69 6.37 -14.95
CA ARG A 148 34.11 6.58 -14.63
C ARG A 148 34.53 7.90 -15.27
N HIS A 149 34.46 8.98 -14.51
CA HIS A 149 34.94 10.30 -14.91
C HIS A 149 36.48 10.39 -14.83
N VAL A 150 37.11 9.46 -14.12
CA VAL A 150 38.56 9.31 -14.02
C VAL A 150 39.05 8.28 -15.05
N HIS A 151 39.92 8.73 -15.96
CA HIS A 151 40.55 7.87 -16.96
C HIS A 151 41.87 7.29 -16.44
N ALA A 152 41.90 6.00 -16.15
CA ALA A 152 43.08 5.24 -15.74
C ALA A 152 43.17 3.94 -16.55
N PRO A 153 43.93 3.91 -17.67
CA PRO A 153 43.89 2.82 -18.64
C PRO A 153 44.56 1.54 -18.15
N VAL A 154 45.52 1.62 -17.23
CA VAL A 154 46.26 0.48 -16.68
C VAL A 154 46.52 0.65 -15.18
N PRO A 155 46.66 -0.44 -14.41
CA PRO A 155 47.08 -0.37 -13.01
C PRO A 155 48.40 0.40 -12.85
N GLY A 156 48.50 1.24 -11.81
CA GLY A 156 49.64 2.10 -11.53
C GLY A 156 49.65 3.42 -12.31
N TYR A 157 48.70 3.65 -13.23
CA TYR A 157 48.64 4.89 -14.01
C TYR A 157 48.22 6.11 -13.18
N LEU A 158 47.18 5.93 -12.33
CA LEU A 158 46.62 7.01 -11.52
C LEU A 158 46.11 6.44 -10.20
N MET A 159 46.52 7.08 -9.11
CA MET A 159 46.09 6.75 -7.75
C MET A 159 45.30 7.91 -7.17
N SER A 160 44.16 7.62 -6.54
CA SER A 160 43.46 8.54 -5.65
C SER A 160 43.98 8.37 -4.24
N GLN A 161 44.32 9.48 -3.58
CA GLN A 161 44.81 9.48 -2.20
C GLN A 161 43.94 10.39 -1.34
N ASP A 162 43.60 9.91 -0.15
CA ASP A 162 42.88 10.70 0.86
C ASP A 162 43.50 10.49 2.25
N GLY A 163 43.41 11.52 3.08
CA GLY A 163 43.93 11.54 4.44
C GLY A 163 42.86 12.06 5.40
N LYS A 164 42.55 11.30 6.45
CA LYS A 164 41.50 11.67 7.41
C LYS A 164 41.89 11.37 8.85
N LEU A 165 41.59 12.30 9.74
CA LEU A 165 41.58 12.04 11.19
C LEU A 165 40.46 11.03 11.50
N ILE A 166 40.83 9.84 11.97
CA ILE A 166 39.84 8.81 12.34
C ILE A 166 39.39 8.93 13.80
N GLY A 167 40.20 9.55 14.64
CA GLY A 167 39.85 9.80 16.04
C GLY A 167 41.06 10.02 16.93
N ARG A 168 40.83 9.92 18.24
CA ARG A 168 41.86 10.02 19.28
C ARG A 168 41.82 8.77 20.14
N LEU A 169 42.97 8.10 20.28
CA LEU A 169 43.13 6.95 21.15
C LEU A 169 43.80 7.35 22.47
N ALA A 170 43.28 6.84 23.58
CA ALA A 170 43.86 7.09 24.90
C ALA A 170 45.30 6.57 24.95
N GLY A 171 46.22 7.38 25.49
CA GLY A 171 47.65 7.06 25.58
C GLY A 171 48.45 7.19 24.27
N ILE A 172 47.80 7.28 23.11
CA ILE A 172 48.47 7.39 21.79
C ILE A 172 48.30 8.79 21.20
N GLY A 173 47.14 9.42 21.38
CA GLY A 173 46.85 10.72 20.78
C GLY A 173 46.01 10.62 19.50
N LYS A 174 46.16 11.58 18.60
CA LYS A 174 45.38 11.64 17.36
C LYS A 174 45.86 10.56 16.41
N VAL A 175 44.92 9.88 15.76
CA VAL A 175 45.20 8.85 14.76
C VAL A 175 44.61 9.27 13.42
N TYR A 176 45.45 9.28 12.41
CA TYR A 176 45.10 9.60 11.03
C TYR A 176 45.20 8.34 10.19
N VAL A 177 44.35 8.23 9.19
CA VAL A 177 44.47 7.23 8.12
C VAL A 177 44.86 7.95 6.83
N GLN A 178 45.88 7.42 6.15
CA GLN A 178 46.12 7.71 4.74
C GLN A 178 45.64 6.50 3.95
N VAL A 179 44.81 6.74 2.94
CA VAL A 179 44.29 5.72 2.04
C VAL A 179 44.74 6.06 0.64
N GLY A 180 45.25 5.06 -0.08
CA GLY A 180 45.54 5.16 -1.51
C GLY A 180 44.77 4.09 -2.26
N VAL A 181 44.14 4.45 -3.38
CA VAL A 181 43.41 3.51 -4.25
C VAL A 181 43.85 3.71 -5.70
N ASP A 182 44.27 2.63 -6.34
CA ASP A 182 44.55 2.61 -7.77
C ASP A 182 43.24 2.73 -8.57
N CYS A 183 43.14 3.76 -9.41
CA CYS A 183 41.91 4.10 -10.12
C CYS A 183 41.54 3.11 -11.25
N ALA A 184 42.49 2.28 -11.70
CA ALA A 184 42.25 1.30 -12.77
C ALA A 184 41.82 -0.08 -12.23
N SER A 185 42.51 -0.58 -11.21
CA SER A 185 42.31 -1.90 -10.62
C SER A 185 41.42 -1.90 -9.38
N SER A 186 41.13 -0.73 -8.81
CA SER A 186 40.48 -0.58 -7.50
C SER A 186 41.26 -1.24 -6.34
N TYR A 187 42.55 -1.54 -6.53
CA TYR A 187 43.42 -2.00 -5.46
C TYR A 187 43.68 -0.86 -4.47
N GLY A 188 43.37 -1.08 -3.20
CA GLY A 188 43.51 -0.09 -2.14
C GLY A 188 44.50 -0.51 -1.06
N TRP A 189 45.18 0.47 -0.48
CA TRP A 189 45.99 0.33 0.72
C TRP A 189 45.66 1.44 1.71
N ALA A 190 45.91 1.18 2.99
CA ALA A 190 45.75 2.18 4.04
C ALA A 190 46.87 2.06 5.07
N ARG A 191 47.30 3.21 5.61
CA ARG A 191 48.30 3.28 6.68
C ARG A 191 47.84 4.25 7.77
N LEU A 192 48.04 3.84 9.02
CA LEU A 192 47.74 4.66 10.18
C LEU A 192 48.97 5.45 10.61
N TYR A 193 48.76 6.70 11.01
CA TYR A 193 49.76 7.63 11.50
C TYR A 193 49.31 8.21 12.84
N THR A 194 50.26 8.37 13.76
CA THR A 194 50.04 9.02 15.05
C THR A 194 50.85 10.31 15.07
N ASP A 195 50.26 11.38 15.63
CA ASP A 195 50.99 12.62 15.97
C ASP A 195 51.96 12.40 17.13
#